data_AF-A0A968U378-F1
#
_entry.id   AF-A0A968U378-F1
#
_cell.length_a   1.000
_cell.length_b   1.000
_cell.length_c   1.000
_cell.angle_alpha   90.00
_cell.angle_beta   90.00
_cell.angle_gamma   90.00
#
_symmetry.space_group_name_H-M   'P 1'
#
loop_
_entity.id
_entity.type
_entity.pdbx_description
1 polymer ?
#
loop_
_entity_poly.entity_id
_entity_poly.type
_entity_poly.pdbx_seq_one_letter_code
_entity_poly.pdbx_strand_id
1 'polypeptide(L)'
;MSTATQTIDCSTDRDKEIVHLLDYARTKLLTEMPQQLKITSYLRLCCLAIRKLNRKLELAGKPDINEAFDNSYSQLLQALCHHNPEWWKHCWSSDRGILKSDDPTIDKLLQPLEYFVEIYTCKYSMSK
;
A
#
# COMPACT_ATOMS: atom_id res chain seq x y z
N MET A 1 -20.82 38.80 -8.20
CA MET A 1 -20.79 37.72 -7.18
C MET A 1 -21.24 36.43 -7.82
N SER A 2 -20.63 35.32 -7.38
CA SER A 2 -20.91 33.91 -7.69
C SER A 2 -19.81 33.22 -8.49
N THR A 3 -18.77 32.85 -7.74
CA THR A 3 -17.79 31.81 -8.04
C THR A 3 -18.50 30.45 -8.03
N ALA A 4 -18.74 29.89 -9.21
CA ALA A 4 -19.16 28.50 -9.34
C ALA A 4 -17.94 27.61 -9.13
N THR A 5 -17.86 27.00 -7.96
CA THR A 5 -16.90 25.96 -7.58
C THR A 5 -17.01 24.81 -8.59
N GLN A 6 -16.07 24.75 -9.54
CA GLN A 6 -15.83 23.55 -10.32
C GLN A 6 -15.34 22.46 -9.37
N THR A 7 -16.23 21.55 -9.01
CA THR A 7 -15.87 20.25 -8.46
C THR A 7 -15.03 19.52 -9.49
N ILE A 8 -13.71 19.53 -9.27
CA ILE A 8 -12.72 18.81 -10.07
C ILE A 8 -12.93 17.32 -9.79
N ASP A 9 -13.80 16.69 -10.56
CA ASP A 9 -13.82 15.24 -10.69
C ASP A 9 -12.69 14.83 -11.64
N CYS A 10 -11.49 14.69 -11.08
CA CYS A 10 -10.34 14.14 -11.79
C CYS A 10 -9.79 12.98 -10.96
N SER A 11 -10.56 11.90 -10.90
CA SER A 11 -9.98 10.57 -10.65
C SER A 11 -9.00 10.29 -11.79
N THR A 12 -7.71 10.50 -11.53
CA THR A 12 -6.67 10.28 -12.54
C THR A 12 -6.62 8.80 -12.90
N ASP A 13 -6.32 8.45 -14.14
CA ASP A 13 -6.18 7.05 -14.60
C ASP A 13 -5.24 6.23 -13.67
N ARG A 14 -4.21 6.90 -13.10
CA ARG A 14 -3.32 6.31 -12.09
C ARG A 14 -3.97 6.05 -10.74
N ASP A 15 -4.90 6.89 -10.28
CA ASP A 15 -5.62 6.62 -9.05
C ASP A 15 -6.46 5.34 -9.19
N LYS A 16 -7.04 5.12 -10.37
CA LYS A 16 -7.72 3.85 -10.69
C LYS A 16 -6.73 2.68 -10.67
N GLU A 17 -5.55 2.83 -11.27
CA GLU A 17 -4.49 1.80 -11.17
C GLU A 17 -4.09 1.49 -9.73
N ILE A 18 -3.93 2.52 -8.88
CA ILE A 18 -3.59 2.36 -7.47
C ILE A 18 -4.70 1.60 -6.74
N VAL A 19 -5.96 1.99 -6.95
CA VAL A 19 -7.12 1.29 -6.37
C VAL A 19 -7.15 -0.17 -6.81
N HIS A 20 -6.98 -0.45 -8.12
CA HIS A 20 -6.93 -1.80 -8.64
C HIS A 20 -5.79 -2.63 -8.02
N LEU A 21 -4.61 -2.05 -7.82
CA LEU A 21 -3.49 -2.73 -7.14
C LEU A 21 -3.81 -3.05 -5.68
N LEU A 22 -4.44 -2.12 -4.96
CA LEU A 22 -4.84 -2.33 -3.57
C LEU A 22 -5.95 -3.36 -3.44
N ASP A 23 -6.92 -3.36 -4.35
CA ASP A 23 -7.96 -4.38 -4.43
C ASP A 23 -7.34 -5.76 -4.70
N TYR A 24 -6.40 -5.84 -5.65
CA TYR A 24 -5.67 -7.09 -5.92
C TYR A 24 -4.85 -7.55 -4.71
N ALA A 25 -4.22 -6.62 -3.98
CA ALA A 25 -3.50 -6.93 -2.75
C ALA A 25 -4.44 -7.54 -1.70
N ARG A 26 -5.63 -6.94 -1.49
CA ARG A 26 -6.65 -7.50 -0.58
C ARG A 26 -7.12 -8.88 -1.03
N THR A 27 -7.40 -9.07 -2.32
CA THR A 27 -7.77 -10.39 -2.85
C THR A 27 -6.69 -11.43 -2.55
N LYS A 28 -5.41 -11.09 -2.75
CA LYS A 28 -4.29 -11.99 -2.43
C LYS A 28 -4.20 -12.29 -0.94
N LEU A 29 -4.43 -11.31 -0.07
CA LEU A 29 -4.42 -11.50 1.38
C LEU A 29 -5.53 -12.46 1.85
N LEU A 30 -6.65 -12.49 1.14
CA LEU A 30 -7.82 -13.33 1.42
C LEU A 30 -7.83 -14.67 0.65
N THR A 31 -6.91 -14.87 -0.30
CA THR A 31 -6.82 -16.12 -1.08
C THR A 31 -6.25 -17.25 -0.22
N GLU A 32 -6.71 -18.48 -0.45
CA GLU A 32 -6.10 -19.68 0.12
C GLU A 32 -4.68 -19.88 -0.41
N MET A 33 -3.70 -19.42 0.37
CA MET A 33 -2.28 -19.57 0.13
C MET A 33 -1.55 -19.68 1.48
N PRO A 34 -0.31 -20.22 1.51
CA PRO A 34 0.54 -20.16 2.70
C PRO A 34 0.64 -18.74 3.26
N GLN A 35 0.52 -18.60 4.58
CA GLN A 35 0.40 -17.30 5.25
C GLN A 35 1.53 -16.34 4.91
N GLN A 36 2.77 -16.84 4.86
CA GLN A 36 3.92 -16.06 4.46
C GLN A 36 3.77 -15.49 3.04
N LEU A 37 3.28 -16.29 2.08
CA LEU A 37 3.13 -15.88 0.68
C LEU A 37 2.04 -14.84 0.50
N LYS A 38 0.89 -14.99 1.16
CA LYS A 38 -0.20 -14.01 1.07
C LYS A 38 0.21 -12.65 1.65
N ILE A 39 0.90 -12.65 2.79
CA ILE A 39 1.33 -11.42 3.46
C ILE A 39 2.44 -10.73 2.66
N THR A 40 3.47 -11.46 2.23
CA THR A 40 4.55 -10.87 1.41
C THR A 40 4.05 -10.34 0.07
N SER A 41 3.10 -11.03 -0.57
CA SER A 41 2.43 -10.55 -1.77
C SER A 41 1.66 -9.25 -1.53
N TYR A 42 0.90 -9.18 -0.43
CA TYR A 42 0.19 -7.98 -0.02
C TYR A 42 1.15 -6.80 0.16
N LEU A 43 2.20 -6.97 0.96
CA LEU A 43 3.20 -5.92 1.21
C LEU A 43 3.84 -5.44 -0.10
N ARG A 44 4.22 -6.37 -0.98
CA ARG A 44 4.83 -6.03 -2.27
C ARG A 44 3.91 -5.17 -3.14
N LEU A 45 2.63 -5.49 -3.18
CA LEU A 45 1.64 -4.76 -3.97
C LEU A 45 1.33 -3.38 -3.36
N CYS A 46 1.26 -3.28 -2.03
CA CYS A 46 1.11 -1.99 -1.34
C CYS A 46 2.32 -1.08 -1.56
N CYS A 47 3.55 -1.59 -1.43
CA CYS A 47 4.77 -0.82 -1.73
C CYS A 47 4.79 -0.38 -3.21
N LEU A 48 4.38 -1.25 -4.14
CA LEU A 48 4.27 -0.90 -5.56
C LEU A 48 3.26 0.23 -5.80
N ALA A 49 2.13 0.23 -5.10
CA ALA A 49 1.12 1.26 -5.19
C ALA A 49 1.62 2.62 -4.67
N ILE A 50 2.30 2.62 -3.50
CA ILE A 50 2.94 3.81 -2.93
C ILE A 50 3.98 4.38 -3.92
N ARG A 51 4.81 3.51 -4.51
CA ARG A 51 5.78 3.93 -5.53
C ARG A 51 5.14 4.61 -6.73
N LYS A 52 4.07 4.02 -7.26
CA LYS A 52 3.32 4.58 -8.40
C LYS A 52 2.75 5.96 -8.06
N LEU A 53 2.33 6.17 -6.81
CA LEU A 53 1.92 7.47 -6.33
C LEU A 53 3.09 8.46 -6.27
N ASN A 54 4.21 8.08 -5.65
CA ASN A 54 5.36 8.97 -5.43
C ASN A 54 6.04 9.42 -6.74
N ARG A 55 6.09 8.56 -7.77
CA ARG A 55 6.57 8.97 -9.11
C ARG A 55 5.78 10.15 -9.72
N LYS A 56 4.56 10.44 -9.24
CA LYS A 56 3.79 11.63 -9.64
C LYS A 56 4.39 12.93 -9.08
N LEU A 57 5.01 12.87 -7.89
CA LEU A 57 5.64 14.01 -7.24
C LEU A 57 7.02 14.33 -7.84
N GLU A 58 7.80 13.29 -8.18
CA GLU A 58 9.17 13.43 -8.71
C GLU A 58 9.24 13.83 -10.18
N LEU A 59 8.18 13.60 -10.97
CA LEU A 59 8.11 14.09 -12.36
C LEU A 59 8.01 15.63 -12.49
N ALA A 60 7.98 16.37 -11.37
CA ALA A 60 8.26 17.81 -11.33
C ALA A 60 9.77 18.14 -11.40
N GLY A 61 10.66 17.14 -11.40
CA GLY A 61 12.11 17.34 -11.48
C GLY A 61 12.90 16.05 -11.74
N LYS A 62 12.92 15.60 -13.01
CA LYS A 62 13.80 14.59 -13.64
C LYS A 62 13.99 13.23 -12.90
N PRO A 63 13.57 12.09 -13.49
CA PRO A 63 13.85 10.77 -12.92
C PRO A 63 15.32 10.40 -13.10
N ASP A 64 16.01 10.06 -12.01
CA ASP A 64 17.32 9.41 -12.04
C ASP A 64 17.11 7.91 -12.27
N ILE A 65 17.86 7.37 -13.22
CA ILE A 65 17.93 5.95 -13.60
C ILE A 65 18.35 5.05 -12.41
N ASN A 66 18.87 5.63 -11.33
CA ASN A 66 19.17 4.96 -10.07
C ASN A 66 17.96 4.75 -9.12
N GLU A 67 16.79 5.33 -9.38
CA GLU A 67 15.52 5.01 -8.65
C GLU A 67 14.94 3.62 -8.98
N ALA A 68 15.59 2.86 -9.87
CA ALA A 68 15.11 1.58 -10.36
C ALA A 68 15.04 0.47 -9.27
N PHE A 69 15.75 0.66 -8.15
CA PHE A 69 15.65 -0.20 -6.97
C PHE A 69 15.00 0.58 -5.82
N ASP A 70 13.68 0.74 -5.91
CA ASP A 70 12.87 1.23 -4.80
C ASP A 70 13.01 0.27 -3.62
N ASN A 71 13.82 0.71 -2.66
CA ASN A 71 14.18 -0.08 -1.49
C ASN A 71 13.07 -0.15 -0.45
N SER A 72 11.91 0.49 -0.65
CA SER A 72 10.83 0.49 0.35
C SER A 72 10.36 -0.92 0.72
N TYR A 73 10.15 -1.80 -0.26
CA TYR A 73 9.77 -3.20 0.01
C TYR A 73 10.92 -4.01 0.62
N SER A 74 12.15 -3.88 0.09
CA SER A 74 13.30 -4.63 0.58
C SER A 74 13.73 -4.19 1.99
N GLN A 75 13.71 -2.90 2.29
CA GLN A 75 13.96 -2.33 3.61
C GLN A 75 12.88 -2.74 4.61
N LEU A 76 11.60 -2.71 4.21
CA LEU A 76 10.52 -3.18 5.08
C LEU A 76 10.71 -4.67 5.40
N LEU A 77 10.94 -5.51 4.39
CA LEU A 77 11.22 -6.94 4.62
C LEU A 77 12.46 -7.15 5.48
N GLN A 78 13.52 -6.38 5.25
CA GLN A 78 14.74 -6.48 6.05
C GLN A 78 14.47 -6.13 7.52
N ALA A 79 13.75 -5.04 7.78
CA ALA A 79 13.39 -4.63 9.14
C ALA A 79 12.51 -5.68 9.83
N LEU A 80 11.51 -6.21 9.13
CA LEU A 80 10.63 -7.27 9.63
C LEU A 80 11.42 -8.55 9.95
N CYS A 81 12.26 -9.02 9.02
CA CYS A 81 13.07 -10.22 9.21
C CYS A 81 14.17 -10.03 10.28
N HIS A 82 14.72 -8.82 10.43
CA HIS A 82 15.70 -8.51 11.45
C HIS A 82 15.09 -8.53 12.86
N HIS A 83 13.86 -8.04 13.00
CA HIS A 83 13.12 -8.10 14.26
C HIS A 83 12.67 -9.54 14.59
N ASN A 84 12.07 -10.24 13.62
CA ASN A 84 11.58 -11.60 13.80
C ASN A 84 11.63 -12.37 12.46
N PRO A 85 12.44 -13.44 12.33
CA PRO A 85 12.50 -14.23 11.11
C PRO A 85 11.18 -14.89 10.70
N GLU A 86 10.24 -15.06 11.63
CA GLU A 86 8.90 -15.60 11.38
C GLU A 86 7.79 -14.56 11.59
N TRP A 87 8.11 -13.27 11.41
CA TRP A 87 7.23 -12.12 11.64
C TRP A 87 5.81 -12.28 11.05
N TRP A 88 5.67 -12.95 9.90
CA TRP A 88 4.37 -13.14 9.24
C TRP A 88 3.37 -13.96 10.07
N LYS A 89 3.84 -14.77 11.03
CA LYS A 89 2.97 -15.52 11.95
C LYS A 89 2.22 -14.61 12.92
N HIS A 90 2.79 -13.44 13.20
CA HIS A 90 2.23 -12.40 14.05
C HIS A 90 1.29 -11.47 13.31
N CYS A 91 1.08 -11.68 12.01
CA CYS A 91 0.22 -10.82 11.21
C CYS A 91 -1.12 -11.48 10.90
N TRP A 92 -2.16 -10.67 10.91
CA TRP A 92 -3.53 -11.03 10.57
C TRP A 92 -4.16 -9.94 9.69
N SER A 93 -5.23 -10.29 8.99
CA SER A 93 -6.00 -9.34 8.17
C SER A 93 -7.24 -8.89 8.93
N SER A 94 -7.44 -7.58 9.05
CA SER A 94 -8.71 -7.03 9.52
C SER A 94 -9.84 -7.26 8.51
N ASP A 95 -11.09 -7.07 8.95
CA ASP A 95 -12.29 -7.18 8.13
C ASP A 95 -12.30 -6.22 6.93
N ARG A 96 -11.47 -5.17 6.98
CA ARG A 96 -11.29 -4.20 5.89
C ARG A 96 -10.20 -4.60 4.88
N GLY A 97 -9.60 -5.77 5.04
CA GLY A 97 -8.47 -6.22 4.21
C GLY A 97 -7.19 -5.43 4.45
N ILE A 98 -7.00 -4.91 5.67
CA ILE A 98 -5.77 -4.23 6.09
C ILE A 98 -4.97 -5.21 6.96
N LEU A 99 -3.68 -5.38 6.63
CA LEU A 99 -2.76 -6.20 7.41
C LEU A 99 -2.46 -5.51 8.74
N LYS A 100 -2.48 -6.28 9.83
CA LYS A 100 -2.22 -5.88 11.21
C LYS A 100 -1.28 -6.87 11.89
N SER A 101 -0.72 -6.53 13.04
CA SER A 101 0.07 -7.45 13.84
C SER A 101 -0.27 -7.44 15.33
N ASP A 102 -0.10 -8.58 16.00
CA ASP A 102 -0.14 -8.66 17.46
C ASP A 102 1.22 -8.34 18.12
N ASP A 103 2.30 -8.32 17.34
CA ASP A 103 3.61 -7.81 17.75
C ASP A 103 3.63 -6.28 17.58
N PRO A 104 3.83 -5.49 18.66
CA PRO A 104 3.79 -4.03 18.59
C PRO A 104 4.86 -3.40 17.68
N THR A 105 6.01 -4.05 17.53
CA THR A 105 7.10 -3.55 16.68
C THR A 105 6.77 -3.79 15.22
N ILE A 106 6.25 -4.98 14.89
CA ILE A 106 5.77 -5.29 13.54
C ILE A 106 4.59 -4.38 13.19
N ASP A 107 3.61 -4.20 14.08
CA ASP A 107 2.46 -3.33 13.85
C ASP A 107 2.91 -1.89 13.54
N LYS A 108 3.88 -1.37 14.30
CA LYS A 108 4.47 -0.05 14.04
C LYS A 108 5.19 0.04 12.69
N LEU A 109 5.88 -1.02 12.26
CA LEU A 109 6.51 -1.06 10.93
C LEU A 109 5.48 -1.08 9.79
N LEU A 110 4.28 -1.63 10.04
CA LEU A 110 3.20 -1.73 9.05
C LEU A 110 2.36 -0.45 8.95
N GLN A 111 2.31 0.38 10.00
CA GLN A 111 1.49 1.60 10.06
C GLN A 111 1.54 2.50 8.82
N PRO A 112 2.70 2.80 8.19
CA PRO A 112 2.73 3.62 6.98
C PRO A 112 1.93 3.02 5.82
N LEU A 113 1.96 1.69 5.67
CA LEU A 113 1.18 0.98 4.65
C LEU A 113 -0.30 0.97 5.01
N GLU A 114 -0.63 0.74 6.28
CA GLU A 114 -2.02 0.75 6.76
C GLU A 114 -2.70 2.09 6.48
N TYR A 115 -2.03 3.18 6.86
CA TYR A 115 -2.50 4.54 6.63
C TYR A 115 -2.75 4.81 5.14
N PHE A 116 -1.80 4.41 4.28
CA PHE A 116 -1.93 4.54 2.84
C PHE A 116 -3.14 3.78 2.28
N VAL A 117 -3.29 2.51 2.68
CA VAL A 117 -4.40 1.66 2.24
C VAL A 117 -5.73 2.24 2.74
N GLU A 118 -5.79 2.71 3.97
CA GLU A 118 -7.01 3.29 4.56
C GLU A 118 -7.45 4.55 3.83
N ILE A 119 -6.53 5.48 3.53
CA ILE A 119 -6.85 6.67 2.72
C ILE A 119 -7.46 6.30 1.37
N TYR A 120 -6.84 5.36 0.65
CA TYR A 120 -7.32 4.96 -0.67
C TYR A 120 -8.60 4.12 -0.60
N THR A 121 -8.84 3.41 0.50
CA THR A 121 -10.13 2.76 0.75
C THR A 121 -11.21 3.82 0.92
N CYS A 122 -11.04 4.73 1.88
CA CYS A 122 -12.05 5.75 2.21
C CYS A 122 -12.35 6.69 1.03
N LYS A 123 -11.31 7.09 0.30
CA LYS A 123 -11.45 8.03 -0.83
C LYS A 123 -12.24 7.44 -2.01
N TYR A 124 -12.15 6.12 -2.25
CA TYR A 124 -12.76 5.47 -3.42
C TYR A 124 -13.91 4.50 -3.09
N SER A 125 -14.19 4.22 -1.81
CA SER A 125 -15.41 3.52 -1.38
C SER A 125 -16.67 4.39 -1.42
N MET A 126 -16.54 5.71 -1.49
CA MET A 126 -17.66 6.68 -1.61
C MET A 126 -18.18 6.85 -3.04
N SER A 127 -17.66 6.10 -4.01
CA SER A 127 -17.98 6.23 -5.45
C SER A 127 -18.74 5.04 -6.04
N LYS A 128 -19.33 4.18 -5.19
CA LYS A 128 -20.22 3.08 -5.61
C LYS A 128 -21.66 3.35 -5.22
#